data_AF-A0A4Y8JNV6-F1
#
_entry.id   AF-A0A4Y8JNV6-F1
#
_cell.length_a   1.000
_cell.length_b   1.000
_cell.length_c   1.000
_cell.angle_alpha   90.00
_cell.angle_beta   90.00
_cell.angle_gamma   90.00
#
_symmetry.space_group_name_H-M   'P 1'
#
loop_
_entity.id
_entity.type
_entity.pdbx_description
1 polymer ?
#
loop_
_entity_poly.entity_id
_entity_poly.type
_entity_poly.pdbx_seq_one_letter_code
_entity_poly.pdbx_strand_id
1 'polypeptide(L)'
;MSYLPKGIVIPADEDAPVFEMNFNSLADYQHVVGGNIEAIDLDAMNASFFANEESKLIGLQLNRRATLMWWLASPQMRHRDSIGGDVCLIGLPDDEGETQDAPSELIALLLDTKSYKAEYQTVDDSDAFNGNAMTYIDYWEAVNAALVKFDRWAAVERARVVPA
;
A
#
# COMPACT_ATOMS: atom_id res chain seq x y z
N MET A 1 10.72 -0.84 -27.84
CA MET A 1 10.76 0.16 -26.75
C MET A 1 10.42 -0.61 -25.50
N SER A 2 11.32 -0.66 -24.51
CA SER A 2 10.98 -1.19 -23.20
C SER A 2 9.86 -0.32 -22.61
N TYR A 3 8.79 -0.96 -22.14
CA TYR A 3 7.71 -0.30 -21.43
C TYR A 3 8.26 0.28 -20.12
N LEU A 4 7.80 1.48 -19.75
CA LEU A 4 8.34 2.30 -18.65
C LEU A 4 7.24 2.44 -17.60
N PRO A 5 7.28 1.68 -16.50
CA PRO A 5 6.20 1.68 -15.53
C PRO A 5 6.13 3.01 -14.76
N LYS A 6 4.91 3.51 -14.63
CA LYS A 6 4.53 4.62 -13.77
C LYS A 6 4.07 4.07 -12.42
N GLY A 7 4.70 4.51 -11.35
CA GLY A 7 4.37 4.11 -9.99
C GLY A 7 4.14 5.30 -9.06
N ILE A 8 4.02 4.98 -7.77
CA ILE A 8 3.84 5.96 -6.71
C ILE A 8 4.96 5.79 -5.68
N VAL A 9 5.63 6.88 -5.30
CA VAL A 9 6.56 6.87 -4.17
C VAL A 9 5.79 7.23 -2.91
N ILE A 10 5.95 6.40 -1.87
CA ILE A 10 5.44 6.67 -0.52
C ILE A 10 6.64 6.89 0.39
N PRO A 11 7.01 8.15 0.69
CA PRO A 11 8.12 8.44 1.57
C PRO A 11 7.89 7.91 3.00
N ALA A 12 8.97 7.52 3.70
CA ALA A 12 8.93 7.21 5.12
C ALA A 12 8.71 8.45 5.99
N ASP A 13 9.15 9.62 5.51
CA ASP A 13 8.81 10.91 6.11
C ASP A 13 7.33 11.23 5.88
N GLU A 14 6.53 11.25 6.95
CA GLU A 14 5.08 11.52 6.86
C GLU A 14 4.77 12.97 6.48
N ASP A 15 5.71 13.91 6.67
CA ASP A 15 5.54 15.31 6.24
C ASP A 15 5.75 15.47 4.72
N ALA A 16 6.41 14.50 4.07
CA ALA A 16 6.59 14.47 2.63
C ALA A 16 5.36 13.88 1.92
N PRO A 17 4.86 14.51 0.84
CA PRO A 17 3.70 14.02 0.12
C PRO A 17 4.01 12.71 -0.62
N VAL A 18 2.96 11.92 -0.84
CA VAL A 18 2.99 10.82 -1.80
C VAL A 18 2.95 11.40 -3.22
N PHE A 19 3.72 10.85 -4.15
CA PHE A 19 3.82 11.40 -5.51
C PHE A 19 4.04 10.32 -6.58
N GLU A 20 3.65 10.61 -7.82
CA GLU A 20 3.91 9.73 -8.95
C GLU A 20 5.33 9.87 -9.49
N MET A 21 5.89 8.76 -9.97
CA MET A 21 7.20 8.74 -10.63
C MET A 21 7.19 7.76 -11.80
N ASN A 22 7.86 8.12 -12.90
CA ASN A 22 8.16 7.19 -13.99
C ASN A 22 9.49 6.51 -13.70
N PHE A 23 9.50 5.17 -13.74
CA PHE A 23 10.70 4.37 -13.51
C PHE A 23 11.22 3.84 -14.84
N ASN A 24 12.47 4.18 -15.16
CA ASN A 24 13.10 3.86 -16.44
C ASN A 24 14.09 2.70 -16.34
N SER A 25 14.49 2.35 -15.12
CA SER A 25 15.45 1.29 -14.87
C SER A 25 15.36 0.77 -13.43
N LEU A 26 15.96 -0.39 -13.18
CA LEU A 26 16.17 -0.90 -11.82
C LEU A 26 16.84 0.15 -10.91
N ALA A 27 17.78 0.94 -11.46
CA ALA A 27 18.51 1.94 -10.70
C ALA A 27 17.60 3.06 -10.16
N ASP A 28 16.48 3.35 -10.84
CA ASP A 28 15.52 4.36 -10.37
C ASP A 28 14.82 3.88 -9.08
N TYR A 29 14.41 2.61 -9.03
CA TYR A 29 13.85 2.01 -7.81
C TYR A 29 14.88 1.94 -6.69
N GLN A 30 16.10 1.48 -6.99
CA GLN A 30 17.19 1.39 -6.01
C GLN A 30 17.56 2.76 -5.45
N HIS A 31 17.48 3.82 -6.26
CA HIS A 31 17.71 5.18 -5.81
C HIS A 31 16.62 5.65 -4.84
N VAL A 32 15.35 5.38 -5.12
CA VAL A 32 14.24 5.73 -4.22
C VAL A 32 14.34 4.98 -2.90
N VAL A 33 14.48 3.65 -2.93
CA VAL A 33 14.49 2.86 -1.69
C VAL A 33 15.82 2.94 -0.94
N GLY A 34 16.88 3.45 -1.58
CA GLY A 34 18.21 3.62 -0.99
C GLY A 34 19.02 2.32 -0.84
N GLY A 35 18.89 1.38 -1.78
CA GLY A 35 19.59 0.09 -1.69
C GLY A 35 19.08 -0.98 -2.66
N ASN A 36 19.36 -2.25 -2.34
CA ASN A 36 18.75 -3.37 -3.04
C ASN A 36 17.24 -3.41 -2.77
N ILE A 37 16.48 -3.84 -3.79
CA ILE A 37 15.03 -3.92 -3.69
C ILE A 37 14.60 -5.33 -3.29
N GLU A 38 13.57 -5.41 -2.46
CA GLU A 38 12.71 -6.59 -2.33
C GLU A 38 11.30 -6.25 -2.80
N ALA A 39 10.60 -7.23 -3.36
CA ALA A 39 9.20 -7.11 -3.72
C ALA A 39 8.32 -7.61 -2.56
N ILE A 40 7.36 -6.78 -2.15
CA ILE A 40 6.37 -7.10 -1.13
C ILE A 40 4.98 -6.97 -1.76
N ASP A 41 4.31 -8.10 -1.96
CA ASP A 41 3.02 -8.11 -2.66
C ASP A 41 1.85 -7.66 -1.78
N LEU A 42 0.95 -6.90 -2.40
CA LEU A 42 -0.32 -6.44 -1.88
C LEU A 42 -1.43 -7.03 -2.76
N ASP A 43 -1.55 -8.36 -2.78
CA ASP A 43 -2.45 -9.11 -3.68
C ASP A 43 -3.88 -8.55 -3.72
N ALA A 44 -4.42 -8.20 -2.55
CA ALA A 44 -5.76 -7.63 -2.42
C ALA A 44 -5.96 -6.28 -3.14
N MET A 45 -4.86 -5.64 -3.54
CA MET A 45 -4.80 -4.35 -4.23
C MET A 45 -4.20 -4.46 -5.65
N ASN A 46 -3.85 -5.67 -6.11
CA ASN A 46 -3.21 -5.91 -7.41
C ASN A 46 -1.92 -5.08 -7.62
N ALA A 47 -1.12 -4.95 -6.56
CA ALA A 47 0.08 -4.12 -6.55
C ALA A 47 1.21 -4.77 -5.73
N SER A 48 2.43 -4.27 -5.91
CA SER A 48 3.59 -4.60 -5.08
C SER A 48 4.25 -3.32 -4.56
N PHE A 49 4.88 -3.41 -3.39
CA PHE A 49 5.93 -2.48 -3.03
C PHE A 49 7.28 -3.01 -3.48
N PHE A 50 8.10 -2.14 -4.06
CA PHE A 50 9.55 -2.27 -3.99
C PHE A 50 10.04 -1.47 -2.79
N ALA A 51 10.67 -2.18 -1.86
CA ALA A 51 11.21 -1.65 -0.61
C ALA A 51 12.69 -2.01 -0.47
N ASN A 52 13.39 -1.38 0.47
CA ASN A 52 14.78 -1.71 0.72
C ASN A 52 14.92 -3.03 1.49
N GLU A 53 15.54 -4.03 0.85
CA GLU A 53 15.74 -5.39 1.38
C GLU A 53 16.48 -5.39 2.73
N GLU A 54 17.40 -4.44 2.92
CA GLU A 54 18.27 -4.34 4.10
C GLU A 54 17.72 -3.35 5.13
N SER A 55 16.51 -2.79 4.94
CA SER A 55 15.97 -1.66 5.73
C SER A 55 16.09 -1.86 7.24
N LYS A 56 15.77 -3.05 7.74
CA LYS A 56 15.83 -3.39 9.17
C LYS A 56 17.26 -3.58 9.67
N LEU A 57 18.16 -4.11 8.82
CA LEU A 57 19.56 -4.33 9.15
C LEU A 57 20.33 -3.01 9.26
N ILE A 58 20.01 -2.04 8.41
CA ILE A 58 20.66 -0.71 8.40
C ILE A 58 19.90 0.35 9.20
N GLY A 59 18.74 0.00 9.77
CA GLY A 59 17.98 0.87 10.67
C GLY A 59 17.30 2.05 9.98
N LEU A 60 16.74 1.84 8.78
CA LEU A 60 15.93 2.87 8.11
C LEU A 60 14.68 3.23 8.94
N GLN A 61 14.21 4.47 8.77
CA GLN A 61 13.00 4.98 9.41
C GLN A 61 11.78 4.11 9.07
N LEU A 62 10.92 3.82 10.05
CA LEU A 62 9.65 3.15 9.82
C LEU A 62 8.80 3.94 8.83
N ASN A 63 8.38 3.30 7.73
CA ASN A 63 7.38 3.84 6.83
C ASN A 63 5.99 3.39 7.30
N ARG A 64 5.40 4.19 8.19
CA ARG A 64 4.10 3.88 8.78
C ARG A 64 3.00 3.78 7.71
N ARG A 65 3.02 4.65 6.70
CA ARG A 65 2.05 4.65 5.59
C ARG A 65 2.10 3.35 4.79
N ALA A 66 3.29 2.96 4.32
CA ALA A 66 3.49 1.69 3.61
C ALA A 66 3.13 0.48 4.49
N THR A 67 3.54 0.49 5.77
CA THR A 67 3.24 -0.59 6.72
C THR A 67 1.73 -0.77 6.90
N LEU A 68 0.98 0.32 7.12
CA LEU A 68 -0.48 0.26 7.27
C LEU A 68 -1.17 -0.25 5.99
N MET A 69 -0.70 0.17 4.81
CA MET A 69 -1.22 -0.32 3.54
C MET A 69 -0.97 -1.83 3.37
N TRP A 70 0.23 -2.29 3.68
CA TRP A 70 0.58 -3.71 3.63
C TRP A 70 -0.25 -4.53 4.62
N TRP A 71 -0.43 -4.03 5.84
CA TRP A 71 -1.27 -4.66 6.86
C TRP A 71 -2.76 -4.73 6.50
N LEU A 72 -3.24 -3.77 5.71
CA LEU A 72 -4.59 -3.78 5.16
C LEU A 72 -4.72 -4.85 4.06
N ALA A 73 -3.74 -4.94 3.16
CA ALA A 73 -3.73 -5.92 2.07
C ALA A 73 -3.45 -7.36 2.53
N SER A 74 -2.61 -7.52 3.55
CA SER A 74 -2.08 -8.80 4.03
C SER A 74 -2.28 -8.96 5.55
N PRO A 75 -3.50 -9.35 5.98
CA PRO A 75 -3.86 -9.56 7.39
C PRO A 75 -2.84 -10.36 8.22
N GLN A 76 -2.23 -11.36 7.61
CA GLN A 76 -1.25 -12.25 8.22
C GLN A 76 0.05 -11.55 8.64
N MET A 77 0.36 -10.36 8.10
CA MET A 77 1.59 -9.61 8.41
C MET A 77 1.41 -8.60 9.55
N ARG A 78 0.17 -8.36 9.98
CA ARG A 78 -0.12 -7.44 11.07
C ARG A 78 0.57 -7.84 12.36
N HIS A 79 1.14 -6.86 13.04
CA HIS A 79 1.87 -7.03 14.30
C HIS A 79 3.05 -8.02 14.24
N ARG A 80 3.40 -8.50 13.04
CA ARG A 80 4.52 -9.42 12.81
C ARG A 80 5.68 -8.73 12.14
N ASP A 81 5.38 -7.81 11.21
CA ASP A 81 6.43 -7.15 10.45
C ASP A 81 6.04 -5.73 10.03
N SER A 82 7.04 -4.94 9.64
CA SER A 82 6.91 -3.55 9.23
C SER A 82 7.90 -3.18 8.13
N ILE A 83 7.57 -2.14 7.36
CA ILE A 83 8.38 -1.66 6.23
C ILE A 83 9.19 -0.43 6.66
N GLY A 84 10.49 -0.43 6.37
CA GLY A 84 11.39 0.71 6.63
C GLY A 84 11.86 1.37 5.33
N GLY A 85 12.04 2.69 5.37
CA GLY A 85 12.48 3.50 4.24
C GLY A 85 11.36 3.84 3.24
N ASP A 86 11.71 4.66 2.25
CA ASP A 86 10.80 5.00 1.15
C ASP A 86 10.48 3.75 0.33
N VAL A 87 9.28 3.70 -0.23
CA VAL A 87 8.86 2.59 -1.11
C VAL A 87 8.28 3.09 -2.42
N CYS A 88 8.41 2.25 -3.44
CA CYS A 88 7.74 2.42 -4.73
C CYS A 88 6.56 1.44 -4.80
N LEU A 89 5.34 1.95 -4.94
CA LEU A 89 4.16 1.17 -5.27
C LEU A 89 4.06 1.05 -6.80
N ILE A 90 3.99 -0.19 -7.28
CA ILE A 90 3.90 -0.59 -8.69
C ILE A 90 2.80 -1.64 -8.87
N GLY A 91 2.44 -1.98 -10.12
CA GLY A 91 1.56 -3.10 -10.40
C GLY A 91 2.25 -4.44 -10.17
N LEU A 92 1.45 -5.49 -9.96
CA LEU A 92 1.96 -6.87 -10.00
C LEU A 92 2.63 -7.13 -11.36
N PRO A 93 3.67 -7.99 -11.40
CA PRO A 93 4.29 -8.37 -12.67
C PRO A 93 3.28 -9.08 -13.57
N ASP A 94 3.47 -8.96 -14.89
CA ASP A 94 2.68 -9.74 -15.86
C ASP A 94 3.14 -11.21 -15.94
N ASP A 95 2.52 -11.99 -16.82
CA ASP A 95 2.83 -13.41 -17.02
C ASP A 95 4.29 -13.65 -17.48
N GLU A 96 4.99 -12.63 -17.97
CA GLU A 96 6.41 -12.68 -18.36
C GLU A 96 7.34 -12.24 -17.23
N GLY A 97 6.80 -11.78 -16.10
CA GLY A 97 7.55 -11.27 -14.95
C GLY A 97 7.92 -9.79 -15.07
N GLU A 98 7.38 -9.07 -16.05
CA GLU A 98 7.71 -7.67 -16.30
C GLU A 98 6.92 -6.75 -15.36
N THR A 99 7.60 -5.72 -14.84
CA THR A 99 6.97 -4.74 -13.94
C THR A 99 5.92 -3.91 -14.66
N GLN A 100 4.74 -3.76 -14.04
CA GLN A 100 3.60 -3.03 -14.60
C GLN A 100 3.38 -1.68 -13.90
N ASP A 101 2.60 -0.80 -14.55
CA ASP A 101 2.11 0.44 -13.93
C ASP A 101 1.38 0.15 -12.61
N ALA A 102 1.47 1.07 -11.64
CA ALA A 102 0.60 1.05 -10.49
C ALA A 102 -0.88 1.07 -10.94
N PRO A 103 -1.76 0.28 -10.31
CA PRO A 103 -3.18 0.25 -10.66
C PRO A 103 -3.78 1.66 -10.66
N SER A 104 -4.49 2.00 -11.74
CA SER A 104 -5.07 3.34 -11.92
C SER A 104 -6.01 3.74 -10.77
N GLU A 105 -6.69 2.76 -10.20
CA GLU A 105 -7.59 2.89 -9.05
C GLU A 105 -6.82 3.28 -7.78
N LEU A 106 -5.61 2.74 -7.57
CA LEU A 106 -4.76 3.12 -6.45
C LEU A 106 -4.15 4.50 -6.62
N ILE A 107 -3.77 4.87 -7.85
CA ILE A 107 -3.34 6.23 -8.19
C ILE A 107 -4.45 7.23 -7.83
N ALA A 108 -5.67 7.01 -8.34
CA ALA A 108 -6.80 7.87 -8.05
C ALA A 108 -7.17 7.89 -6.55
N LEU A 109 -7.05 6.74 -5.88
CA LEU A 109 -7.30 6.64 -4.44
C LEU A 109 -6.31 7.47 -3.63
N LEU A 110 -5.02 7.40 -3.93
CA LEU A 110 -3.98 8.06 -3.13
C LEU A 110 -3.78 9.54 -3.47
N LEU A 111 -4.03 9.95 -4.71
CA LEU A 111 -3.66 11.29 -5.18
C LEU A 111 -4.85 12.19 -5.51
N ASP A 112 -5.96 11.63 -5.98
CA ASP A 112 -7.10 12.41 -6.47
C ASP A 112 -8.27 12.48 -5.49
N THR A 113 -8.51 11.39 -4.75
CA THR A 113 -9.64 11.23 -3.84
C THR A 113 -9.64 12.25 -2.71
N LYS A 114 -10.82 12.81 -2.38
CA LYS A 114 -10.98 13.87 -1.37
C LYS A 114 -11.57 13.40 -0.06
N SER A 115 -12.26 12.27 -0.08
CA SER A 115 -12.84 11.65 1.11
C SER A 115 -12.86 10.14 0.98
N TYR A 116 -12.67 9.48 2.11
CA TYR A 116 -12.47 8.04 2.22
C TYR A 116 -13.44 7.43 3.22
N LYS A 117 -13.81 6.17 3.01
CA LYS A 117 -14.53 5.35 3.98
C LYS A 117 -13.89 3.97 4.08
N ALA A 118 -14.00 3.36 5.26
CA ALA A 118 -13.59 1.99 5.50
C ALA A 118 -14.76 1.04 5.30
N GLU A 119 -14.54 -0.04 4.56
CA GLU A 119 -15.50 -1.12 4.38
C GLU A 119 -14.89 -2.44 4.84
N TYR A 120 -15.76 -3.33 5.32
CA TYR A 120 -15.39 -4.57 5.98
C TYR A 120 -16.18 -5.72 5.39
N GLN A 121 -15.50 -6.82 5.15
CA GLN A 121 -16.10 -8.10 4.84
C GLN A 121 -15.98 -8.99 6.07
N THR A 122 -17.05 -9.68 6.41
CA THR A 122 -17.17 -10.46 7.64
C THR A 122 -17.49 -11.92 7.37
N VAL A 123 -17.21 -12.78 8.34
CA VAL A 123 -17.45 -14.23 8.26
C VAL A 123 -18.91 -14.57 7.94
N ASP A 124 -19.86 -13.75 8.42
CA ASP A 124 -21.29 -13.92 8.19
C ASP A 124 -21.80 -13.37 6.85
N ASP A 125 -20.98 -12.60 6.13
CA ASP A 125 -21.29 -12.04 4.80
C ASP A 125 -20.00 -11.95 3.96
N SER A 126 -19.49 -13.12 3.57
CA SER A 126 -18.22 -13.26 2.83
C SER A 126 -18.30 -12.79 1.38
N ASP A 127 -19.47 -12.37 0.89
CA ASP A 127 -19.68 -11.95 -0.51
C ASP A 127 -19.75 -10.42 -0.65
N ALA A 128 -19.86 -9.68 0.45
CA ALA A 128 -20.01 -8.23 0.42
C ALA A 128 -19.02 -7.48 1.33
N PHE A 129 -18.72 -6.24 0.93
CA PHE A 129 -18.04 -5.26 1.76
C PHE A 129 -19.07 -4.25 2.26
N ASN A 130 -19.14 -4.09 3.58
CA ASN A 130 -20.10 -3.23 4.26
C ASN A 130 -19.37 -2.11 5.01
N GLY A 131 -19.82 -0.87 4.85
CA GLY A 131 -19.32 0.32 5.54
C GLY A 131 -20.38 0.98 6.40
N ASN A 132 -19.98 1.99 7.18
CA ASN A 132 -20.92 2.91 7.83
C ASN A 132 -20.79 4.32 7.20
N ALA A 133 -21.52 5.29 7.75
CA ALA A 133 -21.49 6.67 7.26
C ALA A 133 -20.23 7.47 7.69
N MET A 134 -19.24 6.85 8.34
CA MET A 134 -18.04 7.54 8.77
C MET A 134 -17.12 7.80 7.58
N THR A 135 -16.67 9.04 7.43
CA THR A 135 -15.75 9.47 6.37
C THR A 135 -14.50 10.12 6.95
N TYR A 136 -13.43 10.11 6.16
CA TYR A 136 -12.12 10.67 6.49
C TYR A 136 -11.62 11.51 5.32
N ILE A 137 -10.82 12.55 5.58
CA ILE A 137 -10.21 13.37 4.54
C ILE A 137 -8.78 12.92 4.19
N ASP A 138 -8.20 12.06 5.02
CA ASP A 138 -6.88 11.47 4.82
C ASP A 138 -7.01 9.94 4.68
N TYR A 139 -6.31 9.40 3.68
CA TYR A 139 -6.33 7.97 3.40
C TYR A 139 -5.74 7.15 4.55
N TRP A 140 -4.63 7.61 5.14
CA TRP A 140 -3.91 6.88 6.17
C TRP A 140 -4.67 6.86 7.49
N GLU A 141 -5.42 7.92 7.82
CA GLU A 141 -6.38 7.94 8.91
C GLU A 141 -7.49 6.89 8.70
N ALA A 142 -8.04 6.82 7.49
CA ALA A 142 -9.07 5.82 7.15
C ALA A 142 -8.53 4.39 7.27
N VAL A 143 -7.30 4.12 6.77
CA VAL A 143 -6.65 2.81 6.88
C VAL A 143 -6.39 2.46 8.36
N ASN A 144 -5.86 3.40 9.14
CA ASN A 144 -5.62 3.19 10.56
C ASN A 144 -6.92 2.88 11.32
N ALA A 145 -8.00 3.63 11.05
CA ALA A 145 -9.31 3.36 11.63
C ALA A 145 -9.88 2.00 11.18
N ALA A 146 -9.65 1.62 9.92
CA ALA A 146 -10.02 0.31 9.40
C ALA A 146 -9.34 -0.82 10.18
N LEU A 147 -8.03 -0.74 10.35
CA LEU A 147 -7.24 -1.73 11.07
C LEU A 147 -7.59 -1.80 12.56
N VAL A 148 -7.78 -0.66 13.23
CA VAL A 148 -8.21 -0.62 14.64
C VAL A 148 -9.57 -1.30 14.82
N LYS A 149 -10.51 -1.10 13.89
CA LYS A 149 -11.81 -1.77 13.96
C LYS A 149 -11.68 -3.26 13.66
N PHE A 150 -10.87 -3.63 12.66
CA PHE A 150 -10.59 -5.03 12.34
C PHE A 150 -10.12 -5.77 13.59
N ASP A 151 -9.11 -5.25 14.29
CA ASP A 151 -8.52 -5.91 15.46
C ASP A 151 -9.50 -6.03 16.64
N ARG A 152 -10.53 -5.18 16.70
CA ARG A 152 -11.57 -5.19 17.75
C ARG A 152 -12.76 -6.07 17.41
N TRP A 153 -13.01 -6.34 16.13
CA TRP A 153 -14.18 -7.07 15.67
C TRP A 153 -13.76 -8.40 15.04
N ALA A 154 -13.79 -9.45 15.86
CA ALA A 154 -13.32 -10.79 15.49
C ALA A 154 -14.04 -11.44 14.29
N ALA A 155 -15.17 -10.89 13.84
CA ALA A 155 -15.88 -11.39 12.66
C ALA A 155 -15.34 -10.79 11.34
N VAL A 156 -14.47 -9.78 11.36
CA VAL A 156 -13.92 -9.19 10.14
C VAL A 156 -12.84 -10.11 9.56
N GLU A 157 -12.95 -10.44 8.28
CA GLU A 157 -11.94 -11.21 7.54
C GLU A 157 -11.09 -10.31 6.64
N ARG A 158 -11.71 -9.29 6.03
CA ARG A 158 -11.03 -8.33 5.16
C ARG A 158 -11.54 -6.93 5.43
N ALA A 159 -10.66 -5.95 5.24
CA ALA A 159 -11.03 -4.54 5.23
C ALA A 159 -10.43 -3.89 3.99
N ARG A 160 -11.08 -2.83 3.53
CA ARG A 160 -10.58 -1.97 2.45
C ARG A 160 -10.93 -0.52 2.75
N VAL A 161 -10.18 0.39 2.14
CA VAL A 161 -10.49 1.81 2.11
C VAL A 161 -10.81 2.20 0.68
N VAL A 162 -11.91 2.90 0.50
CA VAL A 162 -12.45 3.31 -0.81
C VAL A 162 -12.87 4.77 -0.77
N PRO A 163 -13.12 5.41 -1.93
CA PRO A 163 -13.73 6.74 -1.96
C PRO A 163 -15.09 6.75 -1.25
N ALA A 164 -15.34 7.80 -0.46
CA ALA A 164 -16.61 8.01 0.26
C ALA A 164 -17.63 8.79 -0.56
#